data_AF-A0A8H7ITR7-F1
#
_entry.id   AF-A0A8H7ITR7-F1
#
_cell.length_a   1.000
_cell.length_b   1.000
_cell.length_c   1.000
_cell.angle_alpha   90.00
_cell.angle_beta   90.00
_cell.angle_gamma   90.00
#
_symmetry.space_group_name_H-M   'P 1'
#
loop_
_entity.id
_entity.type
_entity.pdbx_description
1 polymer ?
#
loop_
_entity_poly.entity_id
_entity_poly.type
_entity_poly.pdbx_seq_one_letter_code
_entity_poly.pdbx_strand_id
1 'polypeptide(L)'
;MTVKAYFLPSVRATHSKVSNFDLIVQAVRSLPEAQAGAFQALELLTEFTQKDPLGSALECDILGIDCVSDESARLKIYLRSRCTSFDSVRSIMTLGGRIQSPENERAFRDLFELWQALFFPGKQQATSSSEELQPCAHRTAGILYYFDFSKTNPKPVLKVYLPVRHYGKLDYLIATALCTYMKHRDKQQEARWYLSALEEIFTSRELENSLGAQTYIACAIKGGQLMITSYINPKIYSKPTTEN
;
A
#
# COMPACT_ATOMS: atom_id res chain seq x y z
N MET A 1 -21.19 4.52 -6.90
CA MET A 1 -20.31 4.32 -5.73
C MET A 1 -20.33 2.84 -5.39
N THR A 2 -19.18 2.21 -5.15
CA THR A 2 -19.10 0.79 -4.77
C THR A 2 -18.70 0.68 -3.32
N VAL A 3 -19.55 0.06 -2.50
CA VAL A 3 -19.28 -0.18 -1.07
C VAL A 3 -18.26 -1.30 -0.93
N LYS A 4 -17.39 -1.18 0.09
CA LYS A 4 -16.41 -2.21 0.45
C LYS A 4 -16.47 -2.46 1.95
N ALA A 5 -16.48 -3.74 2.34
CA ALA A 5 -16.40 -4.14 3.74
C ALA A 5 -14.96 -4.50 4.09
N TYR A 6 -14.51 -4.11 5.28
CA TYR A 6 -13.17 -4.38 5.81
C TYR A 6 -13.28 -5.12 7.13
N PHE A 7 -12.64 -6.28 7.21
CA PHE A 7 -12.67 -7.18 8.36
C PHE A 7 -11.28 -7.29 8.97
N LEU A 8 -11.20 -7.09 10.29
CA LEU A 8 -9.98 -7.29 11.06
C LEU A 8 -10.05 -8.68 11.73
N PRO A 9 -9.29 -9.68 11.25
CA PRO A 9 -9.47 -11.07 11.68
C PRO A 9 -8.95 -11.36 13.09
N SER A 10 -8.21 -10.43 13.72
CA SER A 10 -7.37 -10.71 14.89
C SER A 10 -8.11 -11.38 16.05
N VAL A 11 -9.28 -10.87 16.43
CA VAL A 11 -10.07 -11.44 17.54
C VAL A 11 -10.45 -12.89 17.24
N ARG A 12 -10.96 -13.15 16.03
CA ARG A 12 -11.37 -14.50 15.62
C ARG A 12 -10.16 -15.43 15.46
N ALA A 13 -9.07 -14.95 14.89
CA ALA A 13 -7.85 -15.72 14.68
C ALA A 13 -7.24 -16.17 16.02
N THR A 14 -7.19 -15.28 17.01
CA THR A 14 -6.76 -15.61 18.38
C THR A 14 -7.63 -16.68 19.01
N HIS A 15 -8.97 -16.54 18.94
CA HIS A 15 -9.87 -17.56 19.47
C HIS A 15 -9.73 -18.92 18.78
N SER A 16 -9.51 -18.92 17.47
CA SER A 16 -9.31 -20.13 16.65
C SER A 16 -7.88 -20.69 16.72
N LYS A 17 -6.94 -20.02 17.40
CA LYS A 17 -5.51 -20.39 17.50
C LYS A 17 -4.83 -20.59 16.12
N VAL A 18 -5.18 -19.76 15.16
CA VAL A 18 -4.57 -19.72 13.81
C VAL A 18 -4.07 -18.31 13.52
N SER A 19 -3.20 -18.14 12.52
CA SER A 19 -2.80 -16.81 12.10
C SER A 19 -3.96 -16.07 11.41
N ASN A 20 -3.88 -14.74 11.35
CA ASN A 20 -4.85 -13.92 10.61
C ASN A 20 -4.95 -14.35 9.14
N PHE A 21 -3.80 -14.66 8.52
CA PHE A 21 -3.74 -15.09 7.13
C PHE A 21 -4.37 -16.47 6.95
N ASP A 22 -4.03 -17.43 7.81
CA ASP A 22 -4.59 -18.79 7.73
C ASP A 22 -6.10 -18.78 7.92
N LEU A 23 -6.62 -17.96 8.85
CA LEU A 23 -8.07 -17.81 9.04
C LEU A 23 -8.75 -17.32 7.75
N ILE A 24 -8.18 -16.32 7.09
CA ILE A 24 -8.71 -15.78 5.82
C ILE A 24 -8.64 -16.84 4.73
N VAL A 25 -7.49 -17.51 4.57
CA VAL A 25 -7.31 -18.56 3.55
C VAL A 25 -8.28 -19.72 3.78
N GLN A 26 -8.46 -20.18 5.02
CA GLN A 26 -9.44 -21.22 5.36
C GLN A 26 -10.87 -20.79 5.03
N ALA A 27 -11.23 -19.54 5.34
CA ALA A 27 -12.56 -19.01 5.02
C ALA A 27 -12.80 -18.99 3.50
N VAL A 28 -11.84 -18.50 2.71
CA VAL A 28 -11.97 -18.47 1.25
C VAL A 28 -12.01 -19.87 0.65
N ARG A 29 -11.16 -20.80 1.11
CA ARG A 29 -11.14 -22.20 0.65
C ARG A 29 -12.41 -22.98 1.02
N SER A 30 -13.18 -22.52 1.99
CA SER A 30 -14.47 -23.12 2.35
C SER A 30 -15.59 -22.79 1.36
N LEU A 31 -15.39 -21.82 0.47
CA LEU A 31 -16.36 -21.44 -0.55
C LEU A 31 -16.47 -22.53 -1.64
N PRO A 32 -17.69 -22.87 -2.12
CA PRO A 32 -17.88 -23.83 -3.20
C PRO A 32 -17.07 -23.50 -4.47
N GLU A 33 -16.91 -22.22 -4.77
CA GLU A 33 -16.18 -21.74 -5.94
C GLU A 33 -14.68 -22.00 -5.80
N ALA A 34 -14.13 -21.84 -4.60
CA ALA A 34 -12.73 -22.19 -4.34
C ALA A 34 -12.51 -23.70 -4.52
N GLN A 35 -13.45 -24.53 -4.04
CA GLN A 35 -13.41 -25.99 -4.26
C GLN A 35 -13.53 -26.36 -5.75
N ALA A 36 -14.23 -25.54 -6.53
CA ALA A 36 -14.33 -25.66 -7.99
C ALA A 36 -13.12 -25.06 -8.75
N GLY A 37 -12.08 -24.59 -8.06
CA GLY A 37 -10.84 -24.08 -8.67
C GLY A 37 -10.79 -22.57 -8.91
N ALA A 38 -11.71 -21.79 -8.35
CA ALA A 38 -11.62 -20.33 -8.33
C ALA A 38 -10.51 -19.84 -7.38
N PHE A 39 -10.18 -18.55 -7.46
CA PHE A 39 -9.20 -17.87 -6.60
C PHE A 39 -7.76 -18.41 -6.69
N GLN A 40 -7.33 -18.85 -7.87
CA GLN A 40 -5.96 -19.36 -8.10
C GLN A 40 -4.85 -18.38 -7.66
N ALA A 41 -5.11 -17.07 -7.79
CA ALA A 41 -4.20 -16.04 -7.30
C ALA A 41 -3.95 -16.12 -5.78
N LEU A 42 -4.94 -16.57 -4.98
CA LEU A 42 -4.77 -16.79 -3.54
C LEU A 42 -3.76 -17.90 -3.27
N GLU A 43 -3.82 -18.99 -4.02
CA GLU A 43 -2.87 -20.11 -3.90
C GLU A 43 -1.44 -19.67 -4.21
N LEU A 44 -1.25 -18.80 -5.20
CA LEU A 44 0.04 -18.20 -5.50
C LEU A 44 0.59 -17.36 -4.33
N LEU A 45 -0.28 -16.57 -3.68
CA LEU A 45 0.11 -15.82 -2.47
C LEU A 45 0.41 -16.76 -1.31
N THR A 46 -0.41 -17.80 -1.09
CA THR A 46 -0.19 -18.78 -0.03
C THR A 46 1.16 -19.49 -0.21
N GLU A 47 1.49 -19.90 -1.43
CA GLU A 47 2.80 -20.49 -1.73
C GLU A 47 3.95 -19.51 -1.42
N PHE A 48 3.83 -18.24 -1.83
CA PHE A 48 4.83 -17.22 -1.51
C PHE A 48 5.00 -17.07 0.01
N THR A 49 3.91 -16.99 0.78
CA THR A 49 3.99 -16.86 2.25
C THR A 49 4.59 -18.09 2.94
N GLN A 50 4.55 -19.26 2.31
CA GLN A 50 5.09 -20.50 2.89
C GLN A 50 6.53 -20.77 2.49
N LYS A 51 6.93 -20.38 1.27
CA LYS A 51 8.21 -20.80 0.67
C LYS A 51 9.24 -19.68 0.54
N ASP A 52 8.86 -18.43 0.77
CA ASP A 52 9.75 -17.27 0.62
C ASP A 52 10.03 -16.60 1.98
N PRO A 53 11.29 -16.25 2.32
CA PRO A 53 11.61 -15.57 3.57
C PRO A 53 10.91 -14.23 3.76
N LEU A 54 10.72 -13.44 2.69
CA LEU A 54 9.98 -12.18 2.79
C LEU A 54 8.48 -12.46 2.93
N GLY A 55 7.98 -13.48 2.23
CA GLY A 55 6.59 -13.89 2.30
C GLY A 55 6.18 -14.40 3.68
N SER A 56 7.02 -15.22 4.31
CA SER A 56 6.73 -15.82 5.64
C SER A 56 6.78 -14.80 6.77
N ALA A 57 7.47 -13.68 6.57
CA ALA A 57 7.53 -12.56 7.51
C ALA A 57 6.37 -11.56 7.37
N LEU A 58 5.45 -11.76 6.41
CA LEU A 58 4.32 -10.84 6.21
C LEU A 58 3.28 -10.95 7.33
N GLU A 59 2.90 -9.80 7.88
CA GLU A 59 1.85 -9.67 8.90
C GLU A 59 0.51 -9.37 8.23
N CYS A 60 -0.52 -10.21 8.45
CA CYS A 60 -1.85 -9.97 7.88
C CYS A 60 -2.71 -9.07 8.77
N ASP A 61 -3.13 -7.92 8.24
CA ASP A 61 -3.88 -6.88 8.97
C ASP A 61 -5.39 -6.94 8.69
N ILE A 62 -5.81 -7.03 7.41
CA ILE A 62 -7.21 -6.79 6.99
C ILE A 62 -7.60 -7.71 5.81
N LEU A 63 -8.85 -8.17 5.81
CA LEU A 63 -9.55 -8.67 4.61
C LEU A 63 -10.55 -7.60 4.13
N GLY A 64 -10.40 -7.13 2.89
CA GLY A 64 -11.36 -6.28 2.21
C GLY A 64 -12.19 -7.06 1.20
N ILE A 65 -13.47 -6.74 1.08
CA ILE A 65 -14.39 -7.37 0.11
C ILE A 65 -15.18 -6.27 -0.61
N ASP A 66 -15.26 -6.35 -1.93
CA ASP A 66 -16.17 -5.49 -2.70
C ASP A 66 -17.62 -5.96 -2.52
N CYS A 67 -18.52 -5.08 -2.07
CA CYS A 67 -19.94 -5.37 -1.86
C CYS A 67 -20.73 -5.18 -3.16
N VAL A 68 -20.48 -6.05 -4.13
CA VAL A 68 -21.10 -6.07 -5.47
C VAL A 68 -21.61 -7.49 -5.77
N SER A 69 -22.12 -7.72 -6.98
CA SER A 69 -22.48 -9.08 -7.40
C SER A 69 -21.28 -10.01 -7.30
N ASP A 70 -21.57 -11.27 -7.02
CA ASP A 70 -20.59 -12.29 -6.72
C ASP A 70 -19.55 -12.50 -7.84
N GLU A 71 -19.97 -12.36 -9.10
CA GLU A 71 -19.13 -12.49 -10.28
C GLU A 71 -18.12 -11.34 -10.40
N SER A 72 -18.46 -10.18 -9.85
CA SER A 72 -17.64 -8.96 -9.89
C SER A 72 -16.88 -8.72 -8.57
N ALA A 73 -17.22 -9.47 -7.51
CA ALA A 73 -16.66 -9.29 -6.19
C ALA A 73 -15.18 -9.67 -6.18
N ARG A 74 -14.38 -8.88 -5.45
CA ARG A 74 -12.95 -9.10 -5.30
C ARG A 74 -12.58 -9.08 -3.84
N LEU A 75 -11.69 -9.99 -3.48
CA LEU A 75 -11.09 -10.09 -2.16
C LEU A 75 -9.79 -9.29 -2.16
N LYS A 76 -9.50 -8.59 -1.07
CA LYS A 76 -8.27 -7.81 -0.88
C LYS A 76 -7.63 -8.22 0.43
N ILE A 77 -6.49 -8.90 0.38
CA ILE A 77 -5.75 -9.27 1.60
C ILE A 77 -4.66 -8.24 1.82
N TYR A 78 -4.71 -7.57 2.97
CA TYR A 78 -3.75 -6.56 3.37
C TYR A 78 -2.65 -7.19 4.21
N LEU A 79 -1.42 -7.16 3.70
CA LEU A 79 -0.24 -7.72 4.34
C LEU A 79 0.81 -6.64 4.55
N ARG A 80 1.49 -6.66 5.67
CA ARG A 80 2.50 -5.68 6.08
C ARG A 80 3.86 -6.35 6.17
N SER A 81 4.87 -5.70 5.60
CA SER A 81 6.26 -6.08 5.79
C SER A 81 6.97 -5.10 6.72
N ARG A 82 7.81 -5.63 7.60
CA ARG A 82 8.75 -4.85 8.41
C ARG A 82 10.05 -4.56 7.68
N CYS A 83 10.31 -5.23 6.56
CA CYS A 83 11.33 -4.83 5.61
C CYS A 83 10.86 -3.60 4.83
N THR A 84 11.74 -2.63 4.72
CA THR A 84 11.49 -1.29 4.18
C THR A 84 12.53 -0.88 3.16
N SER A 85 13.41 -1.76 2.70
CA SER A 85 14.22 -1.51 1.49
C SER A 85 13.36 -1.56 0.24
N PHE A 86 13.75 -0.82 -0.81
CA PHE A 86 13.05 -0.87 -2.09
C PHE A 86 13.16 -2.26 -2.75
N ASP A 87 14.26 -2.97 -2.56
CA ASP A 87 14.42 -4.35 -3.03
C ASP A 87 13.36 -5.27 -2.42
N SER A 88 13.07 -5.13 -1.13
CA SER A 88 11.98 -5.88 -0.48
C SER A 88 10.61 -5.53 -1.08
N VAL A 89 10.37 -4.25 -1.40
CA VAL A 89 9.16 -3.79 -2.08
C VAL A 89 9.00 -4.47 -3.44
N ARG A 90 10.05 -4.44 -4.28
CA ARG A 90 10.03 -5.07 -5.60
C ARG A 90 9.85 -6.58 -5.51
N SER A 91 10.54 -7.25 -4.58
CA SER A 91 10.42 -8.69 -4.38
C SER A 91 9.00 -9.07 -3.97
N ILE A 92 8.40 -8.40 -2.98
CA ILE A 92 7.03 -8.66 -2.54
C ILE A 92 6.03 -8.34 -3.66
N MET A 93 6.22 -7.22 -4.38
CA MET A 93 5.35 -6.84 -5.50
C MET A 93 5.42 -7.81 -6.70
N THR A 94 6.42 -8.69 -6.73
CA THR A 94 6.54 -9.75 -7.75
C THR A 94 6.32 -11.14 -7.16
N LEU A 95 5.90 -11.24 -5.89
CA LEU A 95 5.80 -12.50 -5.13
C LEU A 95 7.11 -13.33 -5.21
N GLY A 96 8.25 -12.67 -4.99
CA GLY A 96 9.57 -13.28 -5.11
C GLY A 96 9.90 -13.68 -6.55
N GLY A 97 9.49 -12.87 -7.53
CA GLY A 97 9.70 -13.16 -8.96
C GLY A 97 8.74 -14.17 -9.58
N ARG A 98 7.72 -14.66 -8.86
CA ARG A 98 6.66 -15.55 -9.40
C ARG A 98 5.74 -14.82 -10.40
N ILE A 99 5.60 -13.50 -10.24
CA ILE A 99 4.91 -12.64 -11.21
C ILE A 99 5.97 -11.90 -12.02
N GLN A 100 6.20 -12.38 -13.24
CA GLN A 100 7.09 -11.75 -14.21
C GLN A 100 6.27 -11.02 -15.26
N SER A 101 6.63 -9.76 -15.49
CA SER A 101 6.03 -8.86 -16.46
C SER A 101 7.10 -7.86 -16.90
N PRO A 102 7.89 -8.14 -17.94
CA PRO A 102 8.92 -7.22 -18.45
C PRO A 102 8.38 -5.82 -18.75
N GLU A 103 7.11 -5.71 -19.14
CA GLU A 103 6.39 -4.46 -19.36
C GLU A 103 6.34 -3.56 -18.12
N ASN A 104 6.48 -4.12 -16.92
CA ASN A 104 6.42 -3.39 -15.64
C ASN A 104 7.76 -2.79 -15.20
N GLU A 105 8.87 -3.09 -15.88
CA GLU A 105 10.20 -2.60 -15.47
C GLU A 105 10.27 -1.07 -15.44
N ARG A 106 9.60 -0.40 -16.38
CA ARG A 106 9.51 1.07 -16.37
C ARG A 106 8.75 1.57 -15.15
N ALA A 107 7.62 0.94 -14.81
CA ALA A 107 6.85 1.31 -13.62
C ALA A 107 7.61 1.06 -12.30
N PHE A 108 8.47 0.04 -12.22
CA PHE A 108 9.33 -0.14 -11.05
C PHE A 108 10.40 0.94 -10.94
N ARG A 109 10.98 1.41 -12.06
CA ARG A 109 11.86 2.59 -12.03
C ARG A 109 11.10 3.84 -11.60
N ASP A 110 9.90 4.05 -12.13
CA ASP A 110 9.03 5.17 -11.74
C ASP A 110 8.67 5.12 -10.25
N LEU A 111 8.43 3.93 -9.70
CA LEU A 111 8.17 3.72 -8.27
C LEU A 111 9.42 3.96 -7.42
N PHE A 112 10.61 3.58 -7.90
CA PHE A 112 11.85 3.84 -7.19
C PHE A 112 12.18 5.33 -7.13
N GLU A 113 11.97 6.07 -8.23
CA GLU A 113 12.12 7.53 -8.24
C GLU A 113 11.17 8.20 -7.24
N LEU A 114 9.91 7.73 -7.18
CA LEU A 114 8.94 8.22 -6.21
C LEU A 114 9.37 7.90 -4.78
N TRP A 115 9.82 6.67 -4.54
CA TRP A 115 10.36 6.22 -3.25
C TRP A 115 11.49 7.12 -2.76
N GLN A 116 12.46 7.40 -3.64
CA GLN A 116 13.58 8.30 -3.33
C GLN A 116 13.09 9.71 -3.01
N ALA A 117 12.16 10.25 -3.81
CA ALA A 117 11.61 11.59 -3.58
C ALA A 117 10.89 11.72 -2.24
N LEU A 118 10.14 10.68 -1.83
CA LEU A 118 9.35 10.70 -0.60
C LEU A 118 10.19 10.51 0.66
N PHE A 119 11.20 9.63 0.63
CA PHE A 119 11.89 9.18 1.85
C PHE A 119 13.33 9.69 1.99
N PHE A 120 13.92 10.24 0.93
CA PHE A 120 15.27 10.79 0.95
C PHE A 120 15.29 12.26 0.47
N PRO A 121 14.40 13.15 0.99
CA PRO A 121 14.32 14.52 0.50
C PRO A 121 15.61 15.29 0.80
N GLY A 122 16.17 15.93 -0.23
CA GLY A 122 17.31 16.84 -0.12
C GLY A 122 18.66 16.19 0.22
N LYS A 123 18.75 14.84 0.26
CA LYS A 123 20.01 14.11 0.44
C LYS A 123 20.56 13.61 -0.89
N GLN A 124 21.82 13.14 -0.90
CA GLN A 124 22.23 12.12 -1.87
C GLN A 124 21.20 10.99 -1.77
N GLN A 125 20.57 10.66 -2.90
CA GLN A 125 19.60 9.58 -3.03
C GLN A 125 20.06 8.32 -2.28
N ALA A 126 19.11 7.45 -1.88
CA ALA A 126 19.45 6.16 -1.28
C ALA A 126 20.64 5.53 -2.03
N THR A 127 21.69 5.19 -1.29
CA THR A 127 22.96 4.77 -1.88
C THR A 127 22.82 3.44 -2.63
N SER A 128 21.78 2.67 -2.25
CA SER A 128 21.34 1.45 -2.91
C SER A 128 19.83 1.25 -2.72
N SER A 129 19.21 0.40 -3.54
CA SER A 129 17.83 -0.05 -3.36
C SER A 129 17.65 -1.01 -2.18
N SER A 130 18.75 -1.51 -1.61
CA SER A 130 18.77 -2.37 -0.42
C SER A 130 18.81 -1.57 0.89
N GLU A 131 18.95 -0.24 0.85
CA GLU A 131 18.97 0.61 2.04
C GLU A 131 17.59 0.61 2.72
N GLU A 132 17.55 0.22 4.00
CA GLU A 132 16.36 0.22 4.84
C GLU A 132 16.00 1.64 5.30
N LEU A 133 14.70 1.93 5.44
CA LEU A 133 14.25 3.17 6.07
C LEU A 133 14.59 3.16 7.57
N GLN A 134 14.57 4.35 8.18
CA GLN A 134 14.86 4.48 9.61
C GLN A 134 13.90 3.61 10.44
N PRO A 135 14.39 2.82 11.42
CA PRO A 135 13.55 1.96 12.23
C PRO A 135 12.39 2.72 12.88
N CYS A 136 11.19 2.15 12.84
CA CYS A 136 10.00 2.72 13.46
C CYS A 136 9.20 1.63 14.17
N ALA A 137 9.05 1.75 15.50
CA ALA A 137 8.35 0.78 16.33
C ALA A 137 6.81 0.95 16.34
N HIS A 138 6.27 1.92 15.57
CA HIS A 138 4.83 2.13 15.53
C HIS A 138 4.10 0.91 14.93
N ARG A 139 2.95 0.53 15.49
CA ARG A 139 2.19 -0.66 15.06
C ARG A 139 1.95 -0.70 13.55
N THR A 140 1.56 0.43 12.96
CA THR A 140 1.26 0.58 11.53
C THR A 140 2.46 1.07 10.69
N ALA A 141 3.68 1.07 11.25
CA ALA A 141 4.90 1.25 10.47
C ALA A 141 5.14 0.02 9.58
N GLY A 142 6.16 0.06 8.74
CA GLY A 142 6.41 -0.97 7.72
C GLY A 142 5.54 -0.79 6.48
N ILE A 143 5.99 -1.36 5.37
CA ILE A 143 5.33 -1.20 4.07
C ILE A 143 4.09 -2.08 4.03
N LEU A 144 2.95 -1.49 3.68
CA LEU A 144 1.69 -2.21 3.55
C LEU A 144 1.43 -2.54 2.08
N TYR A 145 0.89 -3.72 1.83
CA TYR A 145 0.48 -4.20 0.52
C TYR A 145 -0.97 -4.64 0.62
N TYR A 146 -1.74 -4.47 -0.46
CA TYR A 146 -2.87 -5.37 -0.68
C TYR A 146 -2.67 -6.18 -1.94
N PHE A 147 -3.20 -7.39 -1.89
CA PHE A 147 -3.32 -8.33 -3.00
C PHE A 147 -4.80 -8.46 -3.34
N ASP A 148 -5.18 -8.11 -4.56
CA ASP A 148 -6.56 -8.13 -5.07
C ASP A 148 -6.78 -9.39 -5.90
N PHE A 149 -7.77 -10.18 -5.49
CA PHE A 149 -8.12 -11.49 -6.03
C PHE A 149 -9.52 -11.45 -6.60
N SER A 150 -9.66 -11.83 -7.87
CA SER A 150 -10.95 -12.21 -8.44
C SER A 150 -11.08 -13.73 -8.48
N LYS A 151 -12.29 -14.22 -8.76
CA LYS A 151 -12.54 -15.65 -8.94
C LYS A 151 -11.73 -16.26 -10.09
N THR A 152 -11.51 -15.49 -11.16
CA THR A 152 -11.04 -15.98 -12.46
C THR A 152 -9.61 -15.59 -12.82
N ASN A 153 -9.04 -14.53 -12.21
CA ASN A 153 -7.70 -14.10 -12.56
C ASN A 153 -6.65 -14.94 -11.80
N PRO A 154 -5.74 -15.65 -12.49
CA PRO A 154 -4.74 -16.49 -11.83
C PRO A 154 -3.62 -15.70 -11.15
N LYS A 155 -3.47 -14.41 -11.45
CA LYS A 155 -2.46 -13.53 -10.82
C LYS A 155 -3.15 -12.45 -10.00
N PRO A 156 -2.70 -12.19 -8.75
CA PRO A 156 -3.25 -11.09 -7.99
C PRO A 156 -2.86 -9.75 -8.62
N VAL A 157 -3.68 -8.72 -8.40
CA VAL A 157 -3.27 -7.33 -8.65
C VAL A 157 -2.74 -6.75 -7.35
N LEU A 158 -1.53 -6.21 -7.38
CA LEU A 158 -0.85 -5.73 -6.18
C LEU A 158 -0.89 -4.21 -6.10
N LYS A 159 -1.06 -3.69 -4.88
CA LYS A 159 -0.85 -2.28 -4.56
C LYS A 159 0.01 -2.17 -3.32
N VAL A 160 1.07 -1.38 -3.41
CA VAL A 160 1.91 -1.01 -2.26
C VAL A 160 1.42 0.31 -1.67
N TYR A 161 1.54 0.47 -0.36
CA TYR A 161 1.19 1.65 0.41
C TYR A 161 2.46 2.14 1.10
N LEU A 162 2.99 3.27 0.62
CA LEU A 162 4.18 3.92 1.15
C LEU A 162 3.76 4.76 2.38
N PRO A 163 4.18 4.41 3.61
CA PRO A 163 3.72 5.06 4.84
C PRO A 163 4.48 6.36 5.13
N VAL A 164 4.16 7.39 4.35
CA VAL A 164 4.80 8.71 4.46
C VAL A 164 4.60 9.37 5.84
N ARG A 165 3.53 9.02 6.56
CA ARG A 165 3.34 9.40 7.98
C ARG A 165 4.48 8.94 8.89
N HIS A 166 5.07 7.78 8.63
CA HIS A 166 6.04 7.13 9.54
C HIS A 166 7.48 7.37 9.11
N TYR A 167 7.74 7.50 7.81
CA TYR A 167 9.10 7.61 7.27
C TYR A 167 9.36 8.87 6.44
N GLY A 168 8.33 9.68 6.17
CA GLY A 168 8.52 11.01 5.62
C GLY A 168 9.08 11.97 6.67
N LYS A 169 9.47 13.17 6.22
CA LYS A 169 10.01 14.21 7.12
C LYS A 169 8.95 15.16 7.66
N LEU A 170 8.20 15.78 6.76
CA LEU A 170 7.14 16.76 7.04
C LEU A 170 6.08 16.65 5.94
N ASP A 171 4.82 16.91 6.27
CA ASP A 171 3.73 16.84 5.30
C ASP A 171 3.93 17.78 4.11
N TYR A 172 4.44 18.99 4.33
CA TYR A 172 4.81 19.93 3.26
C TYR A 172 5.89 19.35 2.32
N LEU A 173 6.92 18.70 2.86
CA LEU A 173 7.98 18.11 2.05
C LEU A 173 7.48 16.92 1.24
N ILE A 174 6.60 16.10 1.83
CA ILE A 174 5.94 14.98 1.12
C ILE A 174 5.09 15.52 -0.03
N ALA A 175 4.30 16.58 0.22
CA ALA A 175 3.46 17.20 -0.80
C ALA A 175 4.29 17.81 -1.93
N THR A 176 5.38 18.50 -1.59
CA THR A 176 6.32 19.10 -2.54
C THR A 176 6.98 18.03 -3.40
N ALA A 177 7.45 16.94 -2.79
CA ALA A 177 8.06 15.81 -3.50
C ALA A 177 7.09 15.17 -4.49
N LEU A 178 5.86 14.87 -4.06
CA LEU A 178 4.85 14.26 -4.92
C LEU A 178 4.42 15.21 -6.06
N CYS A 179 4.25 16.51 -5.78
CA CYS A 179 3.94 17.50 -6.81
C CYS A 179 5.06 17.64 -7.84
N THR A 180 6.32 17.64 -7.39
CA THR A 180 7.49 17.71 -8.27
C THR A 180 7.58 16.47 -9.15
N TYR A 181 7.40 15.29 -8.55
CA TYR A 181 7.34 14.02 -9.25
C TYR A 181 6.28 14.00 -10.36
N MET A 182 5.07 14.49 -10.06
CA MET A 182 3.98 14.62 -11.04
C MET A 182 4.32 15.63 -12.15
N LYS A 183 4.86 16.80 -11.81
CA LYS A 183 5.22 17.83 -12.81
C LYS A 183 6.27 17.33 -13.81
N HIS A 184 7.24 16.51 -13.38
CA HIS A 184 8.23 15.88 -14.28
C HIS A 184 7.64 14.82 -15.22
N ARG A 185 6.37 14.46 -15.06
CA ARG A 185 5.66 13.45 -15.85
C ARG A 185 4.44 14.05 -16.58
N ASP A 186 4.48 15.35 -16.84
CA ASP A 186 3.40 16.09 -17.51
C ASP A 186 2.04 16.01 -16.80
N LYS A 187 2.09 15.94 -15.47
CA LYS A 187 0.93 15.91 -14.56
C LYS A 187 0.80 17.20 -13.74
N GLN A 188 1.05 18.35 -14.39
CA GLN A 188 1.04 19.66 -13.73
C GLN A 188 -0.36 20.01 -13.19
N GLN A 189 -1.42 19.58 -13.87
CA GLN A 189 -2.80 19.83 -13.43
C GLN A 189 -3.12 19.04 -12.15
N GLU A 190 -2.80 17.75 -12.13
CA GLU A 190 -3.01 16.87 -10.97
C GLU A 190 -2.17 17.33 -9.77
N ALA A 191 -0.95 17.82 -10.00
CA ALA A 191 -0.13 18.43 -8.95
C ALA A 191 -0.77 19.68 -8.33
N ARG A 192 -1.37 20.55 -9.16
CA ARG A 192 -2.09 21.72 -8.64
C ARG A 192 -3.31 21.31 -7.82
N TRP A 193 -4.15 20.42 -8.33
CA TRP A 193 -5.33 19.95 -7.61
C TRP A 193 -4.99 19.26 -6.29
N TYR A 194 -3.93 18.45 -6.28
CA TYR A 194 -3.47 17.78 -5.08
C TYR A 194 -3.07 18.78 -3.98
N LEU A 195 -2.26 19.78 -4.35
CA LEU A 195 -1.80 20.79 -3.40
C LEU A 195 -2.97 21.64 -2.90
N SER A 196 -3.85 22.10 -3.79
CA SER A 196 -5.03 22.87 -3.40
C SER A 196 -5.93 22.09 -2.43
N ALA A 197 -6.15 20.79 -2.66
CA ALA A 197 -6.92 19.96 -1.74
C ALA A 197 -6.28 19.84 -0.35
N LEU A 198 -4.94 19.81 -0.25
CA LEU A 198 -4.26 19.83 1.04
C LEU A 198 -4.38 21.20 1.73
N GLU A 199 -4.21 22.29 0.99
CA GLU A 199 -4.31 23.66 1.51
C GLU A 199 -5.74 24.04 1.93
N GLU A 200 -6.77 23.42 1.35
CA GLU A 200 -8.16 23.55 1.79
C GLU A 200 -8.44 22.85 3.12
N ILE A 201 -7.67 21.83 3.47
CA ILE A 201 -7.89 20.99 4.66
C ILE A 201 -6.96 21.37 5.82
N PHE A 202 -5.74 21.85 5.52
CA PHE A 202 -4.71 22.13 6.51
C PHE A 202 -4.09 23.51 6.30
N THR A 203 -3.71 24.16 7.41
CA THR A 203 -2.94 25.40 7.35
C THR A 203 -1.49 25.14 6.91
N SER A 204 -0.85 26.12 6.28
CA SER A 204 0.57 26.03 5.90
C SER A 204 1.46 25.68 7.10
N ARG A 205 1.20 26.30 8.27
CA ARG A 205 1.94 26.03 9.51
C ARG A 205 1.83 24.56 9.94
N GLU A 206 0.68 23.92 9.79
CA GLU A 206 0.52 22.51 10.11
C GLU A 206 1.31 21.61 9.17
N LEU A 207 1.24 21.88 7.85
CA LEU A 207 1.98 21.11 6.86
C LEU A 207 3.50 21.26 7.03
N GLU A 208 3.98 22.45 7.40
CA GLU A 208 5.39 22.75 7.59
C GLU A 208 5.98 22.20 8.90
N ASN A 209 5.16 21.96 9.92
CA ASN A 209 5.64 21.62 11.26
C ASN A 209 5.21 20.24 11.75
N SER A 210 4.49 19.45 10.95
CA SER A 210 3.95 18.16 11.40
C SER A 210 3.98 17.04 10.35
N LEU A 211 3.71 15.84 10.84
CA LEU A 211 3.44 14.62 10.09
C LEU A 211 2.07 14.07 10.48
N GLY A 212 1.37 13.51 9.49
CA GLY A 212 0.12 12.77 9.70
C GLY A 212 -1.09 13.31 8.95
N ALA A 213 -0.96 14.42 8.23
CA ALA A 213 -1.95 14.86 7.25
C ALA A 213 -2.04 13.87 6.08
N GLN A 214 -0.90 13.37 5.60
CA GLN A 214 -0.81 12.30 4.62
C GLN A 214 -0.46 10.98 5.31
N THR A 215 -1.35 9.99 5.22
CA THR A 215 -1.13 8.67 5.85
C THR A 215 -0.30 7.76 4.96
N TYR A 216 -0.71 7.63 3.69
CA TYR A 216 -0.06 6.77 2.70
C TYR A 216 -0.04 7.42 1.33
N ILE A 217 1.03 7.17 0.57
CA ILE A 217 1.02 7.26 -0.90
C ILE A 217 1.00 5.83 -1.43
N ALA A 218 -0.12 5.41 -2.01
CA ALA A 218 -0.28 4.06 -2.52
C ALA A 218 -0.03 4.00 -4.02
N CYS A 219 0.62 2.94 -4.48
CA CYS A 219 1.05 2.75 -5.85
C CYS A 219 0.63 1.37 -6.36
N ALA A 220 -0.03 1.31 -7.51
CA ALA A 220 -0.30 0.07 -8.23
C ALA A 220 0.34 0.13 -9.61
N ILE A 221 0.78 -1.01 -10.14
CA ILE A 221 1.29 -1.11 -11.50
C ILE A 221 0.19 -1.70 -12.39
N LYS A 222 -0.20 -0.98 -13.44
CA LYS A 222 -1.22 -1.41 -14.38
C LYS A 222 -0.77 -1.09 -15.80
N GLY A 223 -0.65 -2.12 -16.66
CA GLY A 223 -0.24 -1.95 -18.05
C GLY A 223 1.11 -1.25 -18.21
N GLY A 224 2.09 -1.59 -17.36
CA GLY A 224 3.42 -0.96 -17.39
C GLY A 224 3.48 0.48 -16.85
N GLN A 225 2.39 0.99 -16.27
CA GLN A 225 2.30 2.34 -15.73
C GLN A 225 2.09 2.35 -14.21
N LEU A 226 2.65 3.35 -13.53
CA LEU A 226 2.45 3.57 -12.11
C LEU A 226 1.19 4.41 -11.85
N MET A 227 0.26 3.85 -11.08
CA MET A 227 -0.97 4.49 -10.65
C MET A 227 -0.86 4.90 -9.19
N ILE A 228 -0.98 6.19 -8.89
CA ILE A 228 -0.79 6.75 -7.54
C ILE A 228 -2.14 7.08 -6.89
N THR A 229 -2.26 6.87 -5.58
CA THR A 229 -3.40 7.28 -4.76
C THR A 229 -2.90 7.83 -3.43
N SER A 230 -3.26 9.07 -3.08
CA SER A 230 -2.94 9.64 -1.75
C SER A 230 -4.06 9.38 -0.74
N TYR A 231 -3.69 9.07 0.50
CA TYR A 231 -4.61 8.90 1.62
C TYR A 231 -4.38 10.03 2.62
N ILE A 232 -5.32 10.97 2.66
CA ILE A 232 -5.28 12.17 3.50
C ILE A 232 -6.13 11.93 4.76
N ASN A 233 -5.71 12.49 5.89
CA ASN A 233 -6.43 12.45 7.17
C ASN A 233 -7.04 13.83 7.50
N PRO A 234 -8.28 14.12 7.06
CA PRO A 234 -8.83 15.48 7.04
C PRO A 234 -9.26 16.05 8.40
N LYS A 235 -8.71 15.54 9.51
CA LYS A 235 -8.93 16.07 10.88
C LYS A 235 -10.41 16.37 11.22
N ILE A 236 -11.34 15.49 10.83
CA ILE A 236 -12.79 15.71 11.04
C ILE A 236 -13.18 15.87 12.53
N TYR A 237 -12.27 15.52 13.45
CA TYR A 237 -12.44 15.65 14.90
C TYR A 237 -11.48 16.65 15.57
N SER A 238 -10.76 17.50 14.82
CA SER A 238 -9.95 18.56 15.45
C SER A 238 -10.86 19.61 16.07
N LYS A 239 -10.64 19.92 17.36
CA LYS A 239 -11.27 21.08 17.99
C LYS A 239 -10.80 22.35 17.26
N PRO A 240 -11.69 23.31 17.00
CA PRO A 240 -11.26 24.63 16.52
C PRO A 240 -10.23 25.17 17.51
N THR A 241 -9.03 25.49 17.04
CA THR A 241 -8.11 26.33 17.80
C THR A 241 -8.80 27.67 17.95
N THR A 242 -9.22 27.99 19.18
CA THR A 242 -9.59 29.36 19.53
C THR A 242 -8.37 30.23 19.28
N GLU A 243 -8.45 31.11 18.29
CA GLU A 243 -7.48 32.19 18.11
C GLU A 243 -7.46 33.01 19.40
N ASN A 244 -6.30 33.08 20.05
CA ASN A 244 -5.98 34.06 21.08
C ASN A 244 -5.13 35.16 20.45
#